data_AF-F6I201-F1
#
_entry.id   AF-F6I201-F1
#
_cell.length_a   1.000
_cell.length_b   1.000
_cell.length_c   1.000
_cell.angle_alpha   90.00
_cell.angle_beta   90.00
_cell.angle_gamma   90.00
#
_symmetry.space_group_name_H-M   'P 1'
#
loop_
_entity.id
_entity.type
_entity.pdbx_description
1 polymer ?
#
loop_
_entity_poly.entity_id
_entity_poly.type
_entity_poly.pdbx_seq_one_letter_code
_entity_poly.pdbx_strand_id
1 'polypeptide(L)'
;MRDEPQVGGIYVKLFLKDPKFPLRNPKRFLEGLLDQYLSSIAATHYDMQAVDPEPPLLLSAALVSLLRVYLALADHVGYLIHVPKLVVAAPSQ
;
A
#
# COMPACT_ATOMS: atom_id res chain seq x y z
N MET A 1 -6.90 3.02 21.46
CA MET A 1 -7.38 4.08 20.53
C MET A 1 -7.21 3.50 19.13
N ARG A 2 -8.21 3.65 18.25
CA ARG A 2 -8.50 2.77 17.11
C ARG A 2 -7.26 2.41 16.27
N ASP A 3 -6.95 1.12 16.24
CA ASP A 3 -5.89 0.46 15.47
C ASP A 3 -6.20 0.41 13.95
N GLU A 4 -6.80 1.49 13.44
CA GLU A 4 -7.35 1.50 12.10
C GLU A 4 -6.32 2.11 11.15
N PRO A 5 -5.86 1.36 10.11
CA PRO A 5 -4.81 1.86 9.24
C PRO A 5 -5.28 3.12 8.54
N GLN A 6 -4.57 4.22 8.79
CA GLN A 6 -4.76 5.51 8.15
C GLN A 6 -3.56 5.76 7.25
N VAL A 7 -3.83 6.19 6.02
CA VAL A 7 -2.81 6.46 5.02
C VAL A 7 -3.03 7.86 4.47
N GLY A 8 -2.03 8.73 4.61
CA GLY A 8 -2.10 10.11 4.10
C GLY A 8 -3.30 10.91 4.65
N GLY A 9 -3.79 10.57 5.83
CA GLY A 9 -4.97 11.19 6.44
C GLY A 9 -6.32 10.52 6.13
N ILE A 10 -6.35 9.46 5.32
CA ILE A 10 -7.58 8.73 4.95
C ILE A 10 -7.60 7.35 5.59
N TYR A 11 -8.74 6.98 6.18
CA TYR A 11 -8.94 5.65 6.74
C TYR A 11 -9.09 4.61 5.63
N VAL A 12 -8.25 3.56 5.65
CA VAL A 12 -8.25 2.51 4.62
C VAL A 12 -9.60 1.79 4.56
N LYS A 13 -10.20 1.50 5.71
CA LYS A 13 -11.54 0.89 5.79
C LYS A 13 -12.65 1.80 5.21
N LEU A 14 -12.51 3.12 5.33
CA LEU A 14 -13.46 4.08 4.75
C LEU A 14 -13.34 4.09 3.23
N PHE A 15 -12.11 4.11 2.71
CA PHE A 15 -11.85 4.00 1.28
C PHE A 15 -12.37 2.68 0.70
N LEU A 16 -12.22 1.57 1.41
CA LEU A 16 -12.79 0.28 0.98
C LEU A 16 -14.32 0.27 0.95
N LYS A 17 -14.98 1.01 1.85
CA LYS A 17 -16.44 1.18 1.84
C LYS A 17 -16.91 2.05 0.66
N ASP A 18 -16.15 3.08 0.32
CA ASP A 18 -16.44 3.96 -0.81
C ASP A 18 -15.16 4.21 -1.63
N PRO A 19 -14.85 3.36 -2.62
CA PRO A 19 -13.61 3.49 -3.39
C PRO A 19 -13.63 4.67 -4.37
N LYS A 20 -14.80 5.30 -4.57
CA LYS A 20 -14.97 6.55 -5.32
C LYS A 20 -14.73 7.80 -4.46
N PHE A 21 -14.41 7.62 -3.19
CA PHE A 21 -14.19 8.72 -2.27
C PHE A 21 -13.10 9.67 -2.82
N PRO A 22 -13.37 10.99 -2.89
CA PRO A 22 -12.44 11.93 -3.47
C PRO A 22 -11.18 12.07 -2.61
N LEU A 23 -10.10 11.43 -3.04
CA LEU A 23 -8.79 11.56 -2.43
C LEU A 23 -8.19 12.92 -2.82
N ARG A 24 -7.80 13.73 -1.83
CA ARG A 24 -7.08 15.00 -2.07
C ARG A 24 -5.84 14.80 -2.93
N ASN A 25 -5.04 13.78 -2.60
CA ASN A 25 -3.83 13.42 -3.32
C ASN A 25 -3.77 11.89 -3.50
N PRO A 26 -4.32 11.35 -4.61
CA PRO A 26 -4.34 9.92 -4.86
C PRO A 26 -2.92 9.31 -4.91
N LYS A 27 -1.92 10.08 -5.38
CA LYS A 27 -0.50 9.67 -5.35
C LYS A 27 0.04 9.46 -3.93
N ARG A 28 -0.16 10.45 -3.04
CA ARG A 28 0.25 10.37 -1.62
C ARG A 28 -0.44 9.21 -0.88
N PHE A 29 -1.71 8.97 -1.21
CA PHE A 29 -2.47 7.87 -0.65
C PHE A 29 -1.91 6.52 -1.11
N LEU A 30 -1.60 6.38 -2.40
CA LEU A 30 -0.93 5.20 -2.94
C LEU A 30 0.44 4.94 -2.30
N GLU A 31 1.29 5.97 -2.22
CA GLU A 31 2.64 5.87 -1.63
C GLU A 31 2.57 5.38 -0.18
N GLY A 32 1.70 5.97 0.63
CA GLY A 32 1.54 5.55 2.02
C GLY A 32 0.86 4.19 2.18
N LEU A 33 0.04 3.74 1.21
CA LEU A 33 -0.57 2.41 1.22
C LEU A 33 0.50 1.35 0.95
N LEU A 34 1.39 1.62 0.00
CA LEU A 34 2.55 0.79 -0.31
C LEU A 34 3.52 0.71 0.87
N ASP A 35 3.87 1.85 1.46
CA ASP A 35 4.76 1.92 2.63
C ASP A 35 4.20 1.13 3.82
N GLN A 36 2.93 1.35 4.18
CA GLN A 36 2.27 0.57 5.23
C GLN A 36 2.17 -0.92 4.90
N TYR A 37 1.88 -1.28 3.65
CA TYR A 37 1.84 -2.68 3.24
C TYR A 37 3.21 -3.34 3.40
N LEU A 38 4.27 -2.71 2.92
CA LEU A 38 5.66 -3.18 3.05
C LEU A 38 6.09 -3.28 4.51
N SER A 39 5.75 -2.30 5.33
CA SER A 39 6.03 -2.29 6.76
C SER A 39 5.27 -3.39 7.50
N SER A 40 4.00 -3.63 7.13
CA SER A 40 3.19 -4.73 7.67
C SER A 40 3.75 -6.10 7.30
N ILE A 41 4.12 -6.35 6.03
CA ILE A 41 4.72 -7.64 5.64
C ILE A 41 6.09 -7.85 6.29
N ALA A 42 6.87 -6.78 6.48
CA ALA A 42 8.17 -6.86 7.15
C ALA A 42 8.01 -7.15 8.65
N ALA A 43 7.01 -6.55 9.30
CA ALA A 43 6.64 -6.83 10.69
C ALA A 43 6.17 -8.29 10.86
N THR A 44 5.35 -8.81 9.94
CA THR A 44 4.94 -10.23 9.92
C THR A 44 6.11 -11.19 9.78
N HIS A 45 7.22 -10.78 9.13
CA HIS A 45 8.37 -11.64 8.91
C HIS A 45 9.32 -11.73 10.12
N TYR A 46 9.24 -10.77 11.05
CA TYR A 46 10.07 -10.72 12.27
C TYR A 46 9.33 -11.24 13.51
N ASP A 47 8.00 -11.14 13.52
CA ASP A 47 7.15 -11.58 14.61
C ASP A 47 6.41 -12.87 14.23
N MET A 48 7.03 -14.01 14.55
CA MET A 48 6.42 -15.35 14.40
C MET A 48 5.29 -15.61 15.40
N GLN A 49 4.81 -14.61 16.15
CA GLN A 49 3.88 -14.83 17.25
C GLN A 49 2.88 -13.68 17.45
N ALA A 50 1.78 -13.77 16.70
CA ALA A 50 0.50 -13.12 16.96
C ALA A 50 0.38 -11.63 16.60
N VAL A 51 0.77 -11.25 15.38
CA VAL A 51 0.13 -10.11 14.71
C VAL A 51 -1.09 -10.61 13.95
N ASP A 52 -2.26 -10.11 14.31
CA ASP A 52 -3.51 -10.31 13.56
C ASP A 52 -3.23 -10.20 12.05
N PRO A 53 -3.64 -11.17 11.21
CA PRO A 53 -3.36 -11.19 9.77
C PRO A 53 -4.19 -10.17 8.96
N GLU A 54 -5.02 -9.37 9.63
CA GLU A 54 -5.93 -8.41 9.03
C GLU A 54 -5.25 -7.21 8.31
N PRO A 55 -4.16 -6.59 8.81
CA PRO A 55 -3.61 -5.39 8.20
C PRO A 55 -3.08 -5.58 6.77
N PRO A 56 -2.26 -6.59 6.42
CA PRO A 56 -1.72 -6.71 5.06
C PRO A 56 -2.81 -7.09 4.04
N LEU A 57 -3.85 -7.83 4.43
CA LEU A 57 -4.96 -8.17 3.55
C LEU A 57 -5.86 -6.94 3.27
N LEU A 58 -6.15 -6.13 4.28
CA LEU A 58 -6.90 -4.88 4.12
C LEU A 58 -6.14 -3.88 3.25
N LEU A 59 -4.83 -3.74 3.47
CA LEU A 59 -3.97 -2.85 2.69
C LEU A 59 -3.87 -3.29 1.23
N SER A 60 -3.74 -4.59 0.97
CA SER A 60 -3.73 -5.12 -0.41
C SER A 60 -5.08 -4.96 -1.11
N ALA A 61 -6.21 -5.20 -0.42
CA ALA A 61 -7.54 -4.94 -0.97
C ALA A 61 -7.75 -3.46 -1.34
N ALA A 62 -7.22 -2.54 -0.51
CA ALA A 62 -7.29 -1.11 -0.76
C ALA A 62 -6.39 -0.68 -1.91
N LEU A 63 -5.18 -1.23 -2.01
CA LEU A 63 -4.30 -1.05 -3.17
C LEU A 63 -4.98 -1.49 -4.46
N VAL A 64 -5.56 -2.69 -4.49
CA VAL A 64 -6.27 -3.20 -5.66
C VAL A 64 -7.47 -2.32 -6.02
N SER A 65 -8.26 -1.89 -5.04
CA SER A 65 -9.39 -0.97 -5.30
C SER A 65 -8.91 0.38 -5.83
N LEU A 66 -7.82 0.92 -5.29
CA LEU A 66 -7.23 2.18 -5.74
C LEU A 66 -6.75 2.10 -7.19
N LEU A 67 -6.04 1.03 -7.54
CA LEU A 67 -5.57 0.80 -8.92
C LEU A 67 -6.72 0.62 -9.91
N ARG A 68 -7.83 0.00 -9.49
CA ARG A 68 -9.04 -0.13 -10.33
C ARG A 68 -9.73 1.22 -10.58
N VAL A 69 -9.80 2.10 -9.58
CA VAL A 69 -10.46 3.40 -9.72
C VAL A 69 -9.56 4.42 -10.42
N TYR A 70 -8.26 4.37 -10.13
CA TYR A 70 -7.27 5.31 -10.65
C TYR A 70 -6.19 4.56 -11.46
N LEU A 71 -6.56 4.05 -12.64
CA LEU A 71 -5.66 3.30 -13.52
C LEU A 71 -4.35 4.06 -13.84
N ALA A 72 -4.42 5.39 -13.93
CA ALA A 72 -3.25 6.26 -14.16
C ALA A 72 -2.21 6.22 -13.02
N LEU A 73 -2.61 5.83 -11.80
CA LEU A 73 -1.67 5.59 -10.71
C LEU A 73 -0.90 4.28 -10.89
N ALA A 74 -1.49 3.28 -11.56
CA ALA A 74 -0.84 1.98 -11.79
C ALA A 74 0.44 2.11 -12.62
N ASP A 75 0.43 3.00 -13.61
CA ASP A 75 1.61 3.35 -14.40
C ASP A 75 2.72 3.95 -13.52
N HIS A 76 2.33 4.82 -12.57
CA HIS A 76 3.24 5.44 -11.61
C HIS A 76 3.83 4.43 -10.60
N VAL A 77 3.02 3.48 -10.12
CA VAL A 77 3.48 2.36 -9.29
C VAL A 77 4.43 1.46 -10.07
N GLY A 78 4.11 1.16 -11.32
CA GLY A 78 4.98 0.43 -12.23
C GLY A 78 6.36 1.07 -12.26
N TYR A 79 6.42 2.37 -12.49
CA TYR A 79 7.68 3.12 -12.45
C TYR A 79 8.37 3.06 -11.07
N LEU A 80 7.65 3.35 -9.97
CA LEU A 80 8.19 3.32 -8.60
C LEU A 80 8.69 1.93 -8.15
N ILE A 81 8.07 0.84 -8.60
CA ILE A 81 8.43 -0.53 -8.25
C ILE A 81 9.47 -1.13 -9.22
N HIS A 82 9.53 -0.65 -10.47
CA HIS A 82 10.53 -1.12 -11.45
C HIS A 82 11.91 -0.49 -11.22
N VAL A 83 11.98 0.75 -10.73
CA VAL A 83 13.25 1.47 -10.53
C VAL A 83 14.14 0.84 -9.42
N PRO A 84 13.61 0.30 -8.30
CA PRO A 84 14.45 -0.40 -7.32
C PRO A 84 14.82 -1.82 -7.74
N LYS A 85 14.00 -2.51 -8.55
CA LYS A 85 14.26 -3.91 -8.93
C LYS A 85 15.32 -4.07 -10.01
N LEU A 86 15.56 -3.06 -10.86
CA LEU A 86 16.71 -3.07 -11.77
C LEU A 86 18.04 -2.78 -11.04
N VAL A 87 18.02 -1.97 -9.98
CA VAL A 87 19.23 -1.66 -9.20
C VAL A 87 19.66 -2.80 -8.28
N VAL A 88 18.73 -3.64 -7.80
CA VAL A 88 19.08 -4.85 -7.00
C VAL A 88 19.44 -6.05 -7.88
N ALA A 89 19.04 -6.08 -9.15
CA ALA A 89 19.28 -7.19 -10.07
C ALA A 89 20.46 -6.99 -11.04
N ALA A 90 21.17 -5.86 -10.96
CA ALA A 90 22.48 -5.71 -11.60
C ALA A 90 23.57 -6.14 -10.61
N PRO A 91 24.07 -7.39 -10.64
CA PRO A 91 25.35 -7.68 -10.01
C PRO A 91 26.38 -6.75 -10.67
N SER A 92 26.95 -5.86 -9.87
CA SER A 92 28.15 -5.13 -10.24
C SER A 92 29.23 -6.17 -10.54
N GLN A 93 29.76 -6.11 -11.77
CA GLN A 93 30.91 -6.88 -12.23
C GLN A 93 32.18 -6.41 -11.52
#